data_AF-A0A3B0ND40-F1
#
_entry.id   AF-A0A3B0ND40-F1
#
_cell.length_a   1.000
_cell.length_b   1.000
_cell.length_c   1.000
_cell.angle_alpha   90.00
_cell.angle_beta   90.00
_cell.angle_gamma   90.00
#
_symmetry.space_group_name_H-M   'P 1'
#
loop_
_entity.id
_entity.type
_entity.pdbx_description
1 polymer ?
#
loop_
_entity_poly.entity_id
_entity_poly.type
_entity_poly.pdbx_seq_one_letter_code
_entity_poly.pdbx_strand_id
1 'polypeptide(L)'
;MYFTYVVRPGEAPESRGPQFEPFWDFLMNYNLRFGFLVQFAAFLLLFLGVLTGGKDPLALLSFLKADPKNFGSAPFSMTLLCHALFLAGTLLIMSFIQMGEDDGSIKQCRGYRAGTKFLLQATSFGAVSWCLSMITFLGASYHFDSQWLDEQIGDGSSWLIYFSSRLLDSFALVLYAGGCFFLETYHSEGTNESWGWLCGSTFLTAGVLEMASLNFLNTPAFVVLERLYTVAFGLSLFLSSMWALLFEPVSHRYDVKLTQSALRNEYYKSRNAMAYYGPAVLDQNGNIDLAAATDQVHQAFNQQMSQN
;
A
#
# COMPACT_ATOMS: atom_id res chain seq x y z
N MET A 1 41.24 -22.21 14.41
CA MET A 1 40.71 -21.83 15.73
C MET A 1 40.07 -20.45 15.57
N TYR A 2 38.76 -20.39 15.36
CA TYR A 2 38.06 -19.12 15.16
C TYR A 2 37.55 -18.62 16.51
N PHE A 3 38.12 -17.51 17.00
CA PHE A 3 37.65 -16.81 18.18
C PHE A 3 36.24 -16.27 17.91
N THR A 4 35.25 -16.84 18.56
CA THR A 4 33.90 -16.27 18.62
C THR A 4 33.85 -15.28 19.77
N TYR A 5 33.81 -13.99 19.46
CA TYR A 5 33.51 -12.96 20.46
C TYR A 5 32.07 -13.15 20.93
N VAL A 6 31.89 -13.46 22.20
CA VAL A 6 30.59 -13.43 22.88
C VAL A 6 30.25 -11.97 23.14
N VAL A 7 29.59 -11.33 22.16
CA VAL A 7 29.02 -9.99 22.35
C VAL A 7 27.82 -10.14 23.30
N ARG A 8 27.96 -9.57 24.51
CA ARG A 8 26.88 -9.53 25.50
C ARG A 8 25.62 -8.88 24.89
N PRO A 9 24.41 -9.34 25.23
CA PRO A 9 23.18 -8.62 24.86
C PRO A 9 23.30 -7.21 25.45
N GLY A 10 23.47 -6.20 24.60
CA GLY A 10 23.80 -4.83 25.02
C GLY A 10 24.83 -4.10 24.13
N GLU A 11 25.75 -4.81 23.48
CA GLU A 11 26.90 -4.18 22.78
C GLU A 11 26.94 -4.45 21.26
N ALA A 12 25.82 -4.83 20.63
CA ALA A 12 25.77 -4.84 19.17
C ALA A 12 25.72 -3.38 18.66
N PRO A 13 26.59 -2.95 17.73
CA PRO A 13 26.54 -1.61 17.17
C PRO A 13 25.13 -1.33 16.62
N GLU A 14 24.53 -0.25 17.09
CA GLU A 14 23.10 0.07 16.97
C GLU A 14 22.63 0.36 15.53
N SER A 15 23.49 0.33 14.52
CA SER A 15 23.12 0.70 13.16
C SER A 15 23.45 -0.39 12.15
N ARG A 16 22.51 -1.32 11.95
CA ARG A 16 22.40 -2.09 10.70
C ARG A 16 21.13 -1.71 9.92
N GLY A 17 20.67 -0.47 10.06
CA GLY A 17 19.79 0.12 9.05
C GLY A 17 20.61 0.53 7.83
N PRO A 18 20.01 0.60 6.63
CA PRO A 18 20.65 1.28 5.50
C PRO A 18 21.05 2.70 5.94
N GLN A 19 22.33 3.04 5.83
CA GLN A 19 22.81 4.39 6.07
C GLN A 19 22.62 5.17 4.78
N PHE A 20 21.53 5.93 4.70
CA PHE A 20 21.34 6.86 3.60
C PHE A 20 22.06 8.19 3.90
N GLU A 21 22.44 8.92 2.86
CA GLU A 21 22.84 10.31 3.06
C GLU A 21 21.65 11.12 3.61
N PRO A 22 21.87 12.18 4.42
CA PRO A 22 20.79 12.93 5.07
C PRO A 22 19.68 13.42 4.14
N PHE A 23 20.01 13.72 2.88
CA PHE A 23 19.04 14.10 1.85
C PHE A 23 18.09 12.95 1.50
N TRP A 24 18.64 11.76 1.30
CA TRP A 24 17.86 10.56 1.02
C TRP A 24 17.07 10.15 2.25
N ASP A 25 17.65 10.18 3.44
CA ASP A 25 16.90 9.94 4.69
C ASP A 25 15.71 10.92 4.85
N PHE A 26 15.88 12.19 4.51
CA PHE A 26 14.79 13.16 4.53
C PHE A 26 13.70 12.84 3.50
N LEU A 27 14.06 12.48 2.26
CA LEU A 27 13.07 12.06 1.26
C LEU A 27 12.35 10.77 1.69
N MET A 28 13.09 9.83 2.28
CA MET A 28 12.56 8.49 2.58
C MET A 28 11.58 8.46 3.76
N ASN A 29 11.68 9.40 4.70
CA ASN A 29 10.84 9.44 5.91
C ASN A 29 9.47 10.15 5.73
N TYR A 30 9.15 10.58 4.51
CA TYR A 30 7.98 11.43 4.22
C TYR A 30 7.19 10.93 3.00
N ASN A 31 7.54 9.75 2.49
CA ASN A 31 7.02 9.20 1.24
C ASN A 31 5.51 8.89 1.30
N LEU A 32 4.99 8.35 2.40
CA LEU A 32 3.56 8.02 2.52
C LEU A 32 2.71 9.28 2.57
N ARG A 33 3.09 10.25 3.41
CA ARG A 33 2.34 11.51 3.55
C ARG A 33 2.44 12.37 2.31
N PHE A 34 3.63 12.52 1.73
CA PHE A 34 3.74 13.25 0.46
C PHE A 34 3.01 12.54 -0.67
N GLY A 35 3.02 11.20 -0.70
CA GLY A 35 2.30 10.42 -1.69
C GLY A 35 0.80 10.73 -1.72
N PHE A 36 0.11 10.58 -0.59
CA PHE A 36 -1.32 10.88 -0.51
C PHE A 36 -1.62 12.37 -0.65
N LEU A 37 -0.82 13.27 -0.08
CA LEU A 37 -1.01 14.72 -0.23
C LEU A 37 -0.90 15.17 -1.69
N VAL A 38 0.06 14.62 -2.43
CA VAL A 38 0.23 14.92 -3.86
C VAL A 38 -0.95 14.39 -4.67
N GLN A 39 -1.43 13.18 -4.40
CA GLN A 39 -2.65 12.65 -5.05
C GLN A 39 -3.89 13.50 -4.72
N PHE A 40 -4.05 13.93 -3.47
CA PHE A 40 -5.15 14.79 -3.06
C PHE A 40 -5.06 16.19 -3.71
N ALA A 41 -3.86 16.78 -3.77
CA ALA A 41 -3.64 18.03 -4.47
C ALA A 41 -3.92 17.90 -5.98
N ALA A 42 -3.52 16.79 -6.61
CA ALA A 42 -3.82 16.50 -8.00
C ALA A 42 -5.34 16.41 -8.25
N PHE A 43 -6.07 15.75 -7.35
CA PHE A 43 -7.52 15.69 -7.40
C PHE A 43 -8.16 17.08 -7.30
N LEU A 44 -7.75 17.89 -6.32
CA LEU A 44 -8.29 19.25 -6.13
C LEU A 44 -7.98 20.15 -7.32
N LEU A 45 -6.77 20.07 -7.86
CA LEU A 45 -6.40 20.79 -9.08
C LEU A 45 -7.31 20.38 -10.23
N LEU A 46 -7.46 19.07 -10.47
CA LEU A 46 -8.32 18.57 -11.55
C LEU A 46 -9.77 19.02 -11.37
N PHE A 47 -10.31 18.91 -10.16
CA PHE A 47 -11.65 19.34 -9.80
C PHE A 47 -11.87 20.84 -10.08
N LEU A 48 -10.94 21.69 -9.63
CA LEU A 48 -10.98 23.13 -9.89
C LEU A 48 -10.81 23.45 -11.37
N GLY A 49 -9.94 22.72 -12.09
CA GLY A 49 -9.74 22.87 -13.52
C GLY A 49 -11.05 22.67 -14.28
N VAL A 50 -11.73 21.54 -14.05
CA VAL A 50 -13.03 21.21 -14.67
C VAL A 50 -14.10 22.24 -14.30
N LEU A 51 -14.14 22.68 -13.03
CA LEU A 51 -15.07 23.71 -12.57
C LEU A 51 -14.84 25.04 -13.29
N THR A 52 -13.59 25.48 -13.43
CA THR A 52 -13.25 26.75 -14.10
C THR A 52 -13.55 26.73 -15.60
N GLY A 53 -13.50 25.58 -16.26
CA GLY A 53 -13.97 25.44 -17.64
C GLY A 53 -15.48 25.25 -17.79
N GLY A 54 -16.26 25.45 -16.73
CA GLY A 54 -17.72 25.51 -16.78
C GLY A 54 -18.42 24.15 -16.93
N LYS A 55 -17.73 23.05 -16.62
CA LYS A 55 -18.31 21.70 -16.60
C LYS A 55 -18.59 21.25 -15.17
N ASP A 56 -19.40 20.21 -15.02
CA ASP A 56 -19.69 19.60 -13.72
C ASP A 56 -18.43 18.89 -13.19
N PRO A 57 -17.76 19.38 -12.12
CA PRO A 57 -16.54 18.77 -11.61
C PRO A 57 -16.80 17.43 -10.91
N LEU A 58 -18.07 17.10 -10.61
CA LEU A 58 -18.46 15.79 -10.09
C LEU A 58 -18.58 14.73 -11.19
N ALA A 59 -18.48 15.11 -12.46
CA ALA A 59 -18.47 14.20 -13.60
C ALA A 59 -17.02 13.85 -14.01
N LEU A 60 -16.25 13.31 -13.06
CA LEU A 60 -14.84 12.97 -13.26
C LEU A 60 -14.63 11.84 -14.28
N LEU A 61 -15.41 10.75 -14.25
CA LEU A 61 -15.24 9.61 -15.17
C LEU A 61 -15.52 10.00 -16.63
N SER A 62 -16.58 10.76 -16.85
CA SER A 62 -16.96 11.40 -18.10
C SER A 62 -15.88 12.34 -18.60
N PHE A 63 -15.24 13.10 -17.69
CA PHE A 63 -14.09 13.92 -18.04
C PHE A 63 -12.89 13.05 -18.45
N LEU A 64 -12.55 12.01 -17.68
CA LEU A 64 -11.43 11.10 -17.93
C LEU A 64 -11.59 10.25 -19.21
N LYS A 65 -12.82 10.09 -19.71
CA LYS A 65 -13.10 9.51 -21.02
C LYS A 65 -12.49 10.33 -22.17
N ALA A 66 -12.18 11.61 -21.93
CA ALA A 66 -11.61 12.53 -22.90
C ALA A 66 -12.44 12.68 -24.20
N ASP A 67 -13.77 12.61 -24.08
CA ASP A 67 -14.68 12.80 -25.21
C ASP A 67 -14.48 14.19 -25.85
N PRO A 68 -14.66 14.35 -27.18
CA PRO A 68 -14.44 15.63 -27.86
C PRO A 68 -15.24 16.81 -27.29
N LYS A 69 -16.40 16.52 -26.67
CA LYS A 69 -17.28 17.50 -26.02
C LYS A 69 -16.68 18.10 -24.73
N ASN A 70 -15.62 17.50 -24.22
CA ASN A 70 -14.92 17.91 -23.00
C ASN A 70 -13.60 18.64 -23.30
N PHE A 71 -13.21 18.81 -24.57
CA PHE A 71 -12.10 19.70 -24.92
C PHE A 71 -12.36 21.14 -24.48
N GLY A 72 -11.34 21.77 -23.92
CA GLY A 72 -11.41 23.14 -23.39
C GLY A 72 -12.02 23.26 -21.98
N SER A 73 -12.50 22.16 -21.37
CA SER A 73 -13.03 22.18 -20.00
C SER A 73 -11.94 22.30 -18.92
N ALA A 74 -10.72 21.89 -19.21
CA ALA A 74 -9.55 22.18 -18.40
C ALA A 74 -8.37 22.41 -19.36
N PRO A 75 -7.43 23.32 -19.03
CA PRO A 75 -6.21 23.48 -19.82
C PRO A 75 -5.48 22.15 -19.94
N PHE A 76 -5.13 21.74 -21.16
CA PHE A 76 -4.51 20.43 -21.42
C PHE A 76 -3.22 20.19 -20.61
N SER A 77 -2.38 21.21 -20.49
CA SER A 77 -1.16 21.17 -19.67
C SER A 77 -1.45 20.92 -18.19
N MET A 78 -2.55 21.48 -17.67
CA MET A 78 -3.00 21.26 -16.30
C MET A 78 -3.48 19.83 -16.10
N THR A 79 -4.25 19.28 -17.06
CA THR A 79 -4.69 17.88 -17.02
C THR A 79 -3.50 16.91 -17.02
N LEU A 80 -2.51 17.13 -17.89
CA LEU A 80 -1.27 16.33 -17.92
C LEU A 80 -0.49 16.44 -16.61
N LEU A 81 -0.36 17.65 -16.06
CA LEU A 81 0.28 17.87 -14.77
C LEU A 81 -0.43 17.09 -13.65
N CYS A 82 -1.77 17.09 -13.61
CA CYS A 82 -2.54 16.34 -12.62
C CYS A 82 -2.29 14.83 -12.73
N HIS A 83 -2.26 14.27 -13.95
CA HIS A 83 -1.92 12.86 -14.15
C HIS A 83 -0.49 12.53 -13.70
N ALA A 84 0.47 13.40 -14.02
CA ALA A 84 1.86 13.26 -13.56
C ALA A 84 1.97 13.32 -12.03
N LEU A 85 1.20 14.18 -11.37
CA LEU A 85 1.14 14.26 -9.91
C LEU A 85 0.50 13.00 -9.31
N PHE A 86 -0.61 12.48 -9.86
CA PHE A 86 -1.18 11.21 -9.41
C PHE A 86 -0.19 10.05 -9.51
N LEU A 87 0.57 9.98 -10.61
CA LEU A 87 1.60 8.99 -10.80
C LEU A 87 2.76 9.17 -9.82
N ALA A 88 3.26 10.41 -9.64
CA ALA A 88 4.30 10.72 -8.67
C ALA A 88 3.88 10.35 -7.24
N GLY A 89 2.66 10.70 -6.84
CA GLY A 89 2.12 10.33 -5.54
C GLY A 89 2.00 8.82 -5.35
N THR A 90 1.58 8.10 -6.39
CA THR A 90 1.52 6.63 -6.38
C THR A 90 2.92 6.00 -6.21
N LEU A 91 3.93 6.53 -6.90
CA LEU A 91 5.32 6.07 -6.77
C LEU A 91 5.93 6.38 -5.40
N LEU A 92 5.57 7.51 -4.78
CA LEU A 92 5.98 7.83 -3.41
C LEU A 92 5.36 6.86 -2.40
N ILE A 93 4.09 6.50 -2.55
CA ILE A 93 3.49 5.45 -1.69
C ILE A 93 4.19 4.11 -1.94
N MET A 94 4.51 3.78 -3.19
CA MET A 94 5.23 2.55 -3.53
C MET A 94 6.64 2.52 -2.91
N SER A 95 7.36 3.66 -2.90
CA SER A 95 8.69 3.75 -2.31
C SER A 95 8.65 3.62 -0.78
N PHE A 96 7.62 4.16 -0.12
CA PHE A 96 7.40 3.91 1.32
C PHE A 96 7.35 2.41 1.63
N ILE A 97 6.63 1.64 0.81
CA ILE A 97 6.46 0.19 1.04
C ILE A 97 7.75 -0.56 0.78
N GLN A 98 8.40 -0.33 -0.37
CA GLN A 98 9.64 -1.04 -0.71
C GLN A 98 10.77 -0.80 0.29
N MET A 99 10.69 0.30 1.03
CA MET A 99 11.66 0.63 2.08
C MET A 99 11.25 0.13 3.46
N GLY A 100 9.95 0.07 3.74
CA GLY A 100 9.41 -0.49 4.99
C GLY A 100 9.29 -2.01 5.02
N GLU A 101 9.32 -2.66 3.85
CA GLU A 101 9.18 -4.11 3.70
C GLU A 101 10.55 -4.80 3.65
N ASP A 102 11.07 -5.15 4.83
CA ASP A 102 11.99 -6.27 4.95
C ASP A 102 11.12 -7.54 5.06
N ASP A 103 10.80 -8.14 3.91
CA ASP A 103 9.84 -9.27 3.75
C ASP A 103 10.19 -10.48 4.67
N GLY A 104 11.44 -10.55 5.16
CA GLY A 104 11.94 -11.53 6.12
C GLY A 104 11.89 -11.12 7.60
N SER A 105 11.52 -9.88 7.92
CA SER A 105 11.53 -9.38 9.30
C SER A 105 10.36 -9.93 10.12
N ILE A 106 10.68 -10.72 11.16
CA ILE A 106 9.75 -11.15 12.24
C ILE A 106 9.15 -9.95 13.00
N LYS A 107 9.65 -8.74 12.77
CA LYS A 107 9.25 -7.49 13.44
C LYS A 107 7.80 -7.10 13.23
N GLN A 108 7.22 -7.48 12.09
CA GLN A 108 5.88 -7.06 11.70
C GLN A 108 4.92 -8.24 11.81
N CYS A 109 3.76 -8.00 12.41
CA CYS A 109 2.74 -9.02 12.52
C CYS A 109 2.21 -9.41 11.12
N ARG A 110 1.56 -10.57 11.03
CA ARG A 110 1.04 -11.08 9.74
C ARG A 110 0.06 -10.11 9.06
N GLY A 111 -0.77 -9.42 9.84
CA GLY A 111 -1.73 -8.45 9.32
C GLY A 111 -1.05 -7.21 8.73
N TYR A 112 -0.05 -6.66 9.39
CA TYR A 112 0.71 -5.52 8.87
C TYR A 112 1.41 -5.85 7.55
N ARG A 113 2.03 -7.04 7.44
CA ARG A 113 2.63 -7.54 6.19
C ARG A 113 1.61 -7.83 5.09
N ALA A 114 0.37 -8.17 5.44
CA ALA A 114 -0.69 -8.25 4.45
C ALA A 114 -1.01 -6.83 3.93
N GLY A 115 -1.08 -5.84 4.82
CA GLY A 115 -1.31 -4.44 4.48
C GLY A 115 -0.27 -3.85 3.54
N THR A 116 1.02 -4.11 3.76
CA THR A 116 2.10 -3.69 2.84
C THR A 116 1.89 -4.27 1.45
N LYS A 117 1.54 -5.55 1.34
CA LYS A 117 1.29 -6.24 0.05
C LYS A 117 0.03 -5.72 -0.65
N PHE A 118 -1.03 -5.46 0.10
CA PHE A 118 -2.22 -4.80 -0.44
C PHE A 118 -1.88 -3.43 -1.03
N LEU A 119 -1.13 -2.62 -0.29
CA LEU A 119 -0.74 -1.28 -0.73
C LEU A 119 0.25 -1.34 -1.91
N LEU A 120 1.13 -2.34 -1.97
CA LEU A 120 2.08 -2.53 -3.07
C LEU A 120 1.33 -2.90 -4.36
N GLN A 121 0.34 -3.77 -4.25
CA GLN A 121 -0.51 -4.14 -5.37
C GLN A 121 -1.41 -2.97 -5.79
N ALA A 122 -1.94 -2.21 -4.83
CA ALA A 122 -2.73 -1.00 -5.09
C ALA A 122 -1.94 0.04 -5.89
N THR A 123 -0.72 0.34 -5.45
CA THR A 123 0.16 1.30 -6.14
C THR A 123 0.60 0.80 -7.51
N SER A 124 0.81 -0.51 -7.69
CA SER A 124 1.12 -1.10 -9.00
C SER A 124 -0.05 -0.95 -9.99
N PHE A 125 -1.27 -1.29 -9.58
CA PHE A 125 -2.46 -1.10 -10.42
C PHE A 125 -2.75 0.39 -10.67
N GLY A 126 -2.60 1.24 -9.66
CA GLY A 126 -2.79 2.69 -9.78
C GLY A 126 -1.80 3.31 -10.75
N ALA A 127 -0.52 2.93 -10.71
CA ALA A 127 0.49 3.45 -11.62
C ALA A 127 0.16 3.12 -13.09
N VAL A 128 -0.23 1.88 -13.37
CA VAL A 128 -0.67 1.47 -14.71
C VAL A 128 -1.95 2.21 -15.12
N SER A 129 -2.92 2.33 -14.21
CA SER A 129 -4.18 3.03 -14.48
C SER A 129 -3.96 4.50 -14.87
N TRP A 130 -3.18 5.25 -14.09
CA TRP A 130 -2.90 6.66 -14.36
C TRP A 130 -2.06 6.86 -15.62
N CYS A 131 -1.14 5.94 -15.94
CA CYS A 131 -0.46 5.91 -17.24
C CYS A 131 -1.45 5.75 -18.40
N LEU A 132 -2.37 4.78 -18.31
CA LEU A 132 -3.37 4.55 -19.35
C LEU A 132 -4.33 5.74 -19.49
N SER A 133 -4.76 6.35 -18.38
CA SER A 133 -5.59 7.56 -18.39
C SER A 133 -4.86 8.72 -19.09
N MET A 134 -3.58 8.91 -18.79
CA MET A 134 -2.76 9.92 -19.46
C MET A 134 -2.64 9.65 -20.97
N ILE A 135 -2.47 8.38 -21.36
CA ILE A 135 -2.46 7.96 -22.77
C ILE A 135 -3.81 8.27 -23.44
N THR A 136 -4.94 8.09 -22.76
CA THR A 136 -6.27 8.46 -23.29
C THR A 136 -6.33 9.95 -23.62
N PHE A 137 -5.85 10.84 -22.75
CA PHE A 137 -5.82 12.28 -23.02
C PHE A 137 -4.82 12.68 -24.11
N LEU A 138 -3.63 12.07 -24.13
CA LEU A 138 -2.63 12.31 -25.17
C LEU A 138 -3.14 11.85 -26.54
N GLY A 139 -3.76 10.66 -26.59
CA GLY A 139 -4.37 10.09 -27.80
C GLY A 139 -5.49 10.96 -28.33
N ALA A 140 -6.34 11.49 -27.45
CA ALA A 140 -7.40 12.41 -27.84
C ALA A 140 -6.86 13.76 -28.39
N SER A 141 -5.67 14.19 -27.94
CA SER A 141 -5.12 15.52 -28.27
C SER A 141 -4.17 15.54 -29.46
N TYR A 142 -3.39 14.48 -29.67
CA TYR A 142 -2.36 14.41 -30.72
C TYR A 142 -2.79 13.65 -31.97
N HIS A 143 -3.91 12.93 -31.91
CA HIS A 143 -4.52 12.32 -33.08
C HIS A 143 -5.97 12.81 -33.22
N PHE A 144 -6.38 13.17 -34.45
CA PHE A 144 -7.72 13.50 -34.97
C PHE A 144 -8.05 15.00 -35.19
N ASP A 145 -8.35 15.54 -36.39
CA ASP A 145 -8.75 15.00 -37.71
C ASP A 145 -9.56 13.70 -37.63
N SER A 146 -10.63 13.77 -36.83
CA SER A 146 -11.56 12.73 -36.34
C SER A 146 -12.18 11.78 -37.34
N GLN A 147 -11.84 11.84 -38.62
CA GLN A 147 -12.34 10.86 -39.58
C GLN A 147 -11.42 9.65 -39.75
N TRP A 148 -10.10 9.83 -39.75
CA TRP A 148 -9.23 8.76 -40.25
C TRP A 148 -9.07 7.55 -39.32
N LEU A 149 -9.10 7.73 -37.99
CA LEU A 149 -8.94 6.60 -37.04
C LEU A 149 -10.27 6.06 -36.53
N ASP A 150 -11.33 6.85 -36.59
CA ASP A 150 -12.70 6.32 -36.54
C ASP A 150 -12.93 5.37 -37.72
N GLU A 151 -12.37 5.66 -38.91
CA GLU A 151 -12.41 4.78 -40.08
C GLU A 151 -11.49 3.54 -39.98
N GLN A 152 -10.31 3.65 -39.35
CA GLN A 152 -9.32 2.55 -39.33
C GLN A 152 -9.36 1.65 -38.08
N ILE A 153 -9.71 2.19 -36.92
CA ILE A 153 -9.65 1.47 -35.64
C ILE A 153 -11.05 1.30 -35.03
N GLY A 154 -12.03 2.08 -35.51
CA GLY A 154 -13.34 2.15 -34.91
C GLY A 154 -13.28 2.76 -33.51
N ASP A 155 -14.45 3.15 -33.03
CA ASP A 155 -14.73 3.73 -31.69
C ASP A 155 -14.22 2.87 -30.49
N GLY A 156 -13.58 1.72 -30.74
CA GLY A 156 -13.22 0.70 -29.76
C GLY A 156 -11.88 0.85 -29.05
N SER A 157 -10.83 1.41 -29.66
CA SER A 157 -9.48 1.39 -29.04
C SER A 157 -9.32 2.39 -27.89
N SER A 158 -9.68 3.65 -28.09
CA SER A 158 -9.68 4.68 -27.04
C SER A 158 -10.62 4.31 -25.90
N TRP A 159 -11.78 3.73 -26.23
CA TRP A 159 -12.71 3.19 -25.26
C TRP A 159 -12.10 2.04 -24.44
N LEU A 160 -11.40 1.10 -25.08
CA LEU A 160 -10.78 -0.03 -24.40
C LEU A 160 -9.65 0.41 -23.46
N ILE A 161 -8.85 1.42 -23.86
CA ILE A 161 -7.81 2.01 -23.00
C ILE A 161 -8.44 2.70 -21.79
N TYR A 162 -9.48 3.51 -21.99
CA TYR A 162 -10.23 4.16 -20.91
C TYR A 162 -10.85 3.14 -19.96
N PHE A 163 -11.58 2.15 -20.48
CA PHE A 163 -12.24 1.12 -19.68
C PHE A 163 -11.23 0.32 -18.86
N SER A 164 -10.11 -0.08 -19.48
CA SER A 164 -9.03 -0.80 -18.80
C SER A 164 -8.38 0.05 -17.72
N SER A 165 -8.13 1.35 -17.99
CA SER A 165 -7.61 2.29 -16.99
C SER A 165 -8.51 2.34 -15.76
N ARG A 166 -9.81 2.62 -15.94
CA ARG A 166 -10.77 2.77 -14.83
C ARG A 166 -11.01 1.46 -14.09
N LEU A 167 -11.01 0.33 -14.79
CA LEU A 167 -11.14 -0.98 -14.14
C LEU A 167 -9.93 -1.28 -13.24
N LEU A 168 -8.71 -1.00 -13.70
CA LEU A 168 -7.51 -1.15 -12.89
C LEU A 168 -7.49 -0.16 -11.71
N ASP A 169 -8.01 1.06 -11.90
CA ASP A 169 -8.14 2.06 -10.82
C ASP A 169 -9.10 1.55 -9.74
N SER A 170 -10.27 1.04 -10.13
CA SER A 170 -11.24 0.45 -9.21
C SER A 170 -10.64 -0.69 -8.37
N PHE A 171 -9.89 -1.60 -8.99
CA PHE A 171 -9.14 -2.62 -8.25
C PHE A 171 -8.08 -2.01 -7.34
N ALA A 172 -7.35 -0.98 -7.79
CA ALA A 172 -6.40 -0.26 -6.96
C ALA A 172 -7.08 0.34 -5.73
N LEU A 173 -8.25 0.97 -5.85
CA LEU A 173 -9.01 1.55 -4.75
C LEU A 173 -9.44 0.49 -3.73
N VAL A 174 -9.93 -0.67 -4.18
CA VAL A 174 -10.26 -1.79 -3.29
C VAL A 174 -9.02 -2.30 -2.53
N LEU A 175 -7.85 -2.31 -3.19
CA LEU A 175 -6.60 -2.71 -2.54
C LEU A 175 -6.04 -1.63 -1.61
N TYR A 176 -6.22 -0.34 -1.93
CA TYR A 176 -5.92 0.78 -1.02
C TYR A 176 -6.76 0.67 0.26
N ALA A 177 -8.03 0.27 0.15
CA ALA A 177 -8.88 0.02 1.31
C ALA A 177 -8.28 -1.05 2.24
N GLY A 178 -7.89 -2.19 1.67
CA GLY A 178 -7.20 -3.27 2.40
C GLY A 178 -5.88 -2.79 2.99
N GLY A 179 -5.06 -2.08 2.22
CA GLY A 179 -3.75 -1.57 2.63
C GLY A 179 -3.84 -0.64 3.84
N CYS A 180 -4.69 0.39 3.78
CA CYS A 180 -4.86 1.34 4.88
C CYS A 180 -5.44 0.66 6.13
N PHE A 181 -6.44 -0.21 5.95
CA PHE A 181 -7.06 -0.95 7.05
C PHE A 181 -6.07 -1.86 7.77
N PHE A 182 -5.35 -2.70 7.02
CA PHE A 182 -4.43 -3.66 7.61
C PHE A 182 -3.20 -2.99 8.21
N LEU A 183 -2.66 -1.93 7.58
CA LEU A 183 -1.54 -1.19 8.15
C LEU A 183 -1.91 -0.54 9.49
N GLU A 184 -3.07 0.10 9.58
CA GLU A 184 -3.50 0.77 10.81
C GLU A 184 -3.85 -0.23 11.92
N THR A 185 -4.76 -1.17 11.64
CA THR A 185 -5.34 -2.09 12.63
C THR A 185 -4.31 -3.03 13.24
N TYR A 186 -3.27 -3.36 12.46
CA TYR A 186 -2.25 -4.33 12.87
C TYR A 186 -0.91 -3.69 13.21
N HIS A 187 -0.83 -2.35 13.25
CA HIS A 187 0.31 -1.65 13.84
C HIS A 187 0.17 -1.63 15.37
N SER A 188 1.20 -2.07 16.10
CA SER A 188 1.13 -2.28 17.57
C SER A 188 0.87 -1.02 18.37
N GLU A 189 1.33 0.13 17.85
CA GLU A 189 1.18 1.46 18.45
C GLU A 189 0.36 2.37 17.52
N GLY A 190 -0.51 1.78 16.67
CA GLY A 190 -1.30 2.49 15.66
C GLY A 190 -1.97 3.76 16.19
N THR A 191 -2.25 4.72 15.30
CA THR A 191 -2.84 6.00 15.69
C THR A 191 -4.22 5.83 16.34
N ASN A 192 -5.13 5.15 15.65
CA ASN A 192 -6.44 4.73 16.12
C ASN A 192 -7.05 3.81 15.04
N GLU A 193 -7.54 2.63 15.42
CA GLU A 193 -8.19 1.67 14.51
C GLU A 193 -9.32 2.32 13.68
N SER A 194 -9.98 3.35 14.22
CA SER A 194 -11.01 4.11 13.50
C SER A 194 -10.52 4.68 12.17
N TRP A 195 -9.25 5.10 12.08
CA TRP A 195 -8.67 5.60 10.83
C TRP A 195 -8.57 4.51 9.77
N GLY A 196 -8.21 3.30 10.17
CA GLY A 196 -8.17 2.13 9.28
C GLY A 196 -9.55 1.84 8.69
N TRP A 197 -10.60 1.88 9.52
CA TRP A 197 -11.99 1.72 9.06
C TRP A 197 -12.48 2.88 8.18
N LEU A 198 -12.13 4.13 8.51
CA LEU A 198 -12.53 5.30 7.73
C LEU A 198 -11.88 5.30 6.34
N CYS A 199 -10.56 5.12 6.25
CA CYS A 199 -9.86 5.00 4.98
C CYS A 199 -10.31 3.74 4.21
N GLY A 200 -10.43 2.61 4.89
CA GLY A 200 -10.88 1.35 4.30
C GLY A 200 -12.27 1.46 3.67
N SER A 201 -13.26 1.92 4.43
CA SER A 201 -14.66 2.03 3.96
C SER A 201 -14.81 3.03 2.81
N THR A 202 -14.11 4.16 2.84
CA THR A 202 -14.21 5.19 1.79
C THR A 202 -13.54 4.76 0.48
N PHE A 203 -12.34 4.16 0.54
CA PHE A 203 -11.70 3.59 -0.64
C PHE A 203 -12.48 2.41 -1.23
N LEU A 204 -13.03 1.54 -0.37
CA LEU A 204 -13.86 0.43 -0.82
C LEU A 204 -15.13 0.94 -1.52
N THR A 205 -15.76 1.96 -0.95
CA THR A 205 -16.94 2.60 -1.54
C THR A 205 -16.61 3.24 -2.89
N ALA A 206 -15.49 3.98 -2.98
CA ALA A 206 -15.02 4.56 -4.24
C ALA A 206 -14.76 3.48 -5.30
N GLY A 207 -14.02 2.41 -4.96
CA GLY A 207 -13.75 1.31 -5.88
C GLY A 207 -15.02 0.64 -6.38
N VAL A 208 -15.97 0.32 -5.50
CA VAL A 208 -17.26 -0.29 -5.88
C VAL A 208 -18.10 0.65 -6.76
N LEU A 209 -18.14 1.94 -6.45
CA LEU A 209 -18.87 2.93 -7.25
C LEU A 209 -18.26 3.12 -8.64
N GLU A 210 -16.94 3.08 -8.78
CA GLU A 210 -16.28 3.11 -10.08
C GLU A 210 -16.64 1.87 -10.91
N MET A 211 -16.52 0.68 -10.32
CA MET A 211 -16.91 -0.58 -10.95
C MET A 211 -18.38 -0.58 -11.37
N ALA A 212 -19.28 -0.09 -10.50
CA ALA A 212 -20.69 0.04 -10.82
C ALA A 212 -20.90 1.03 -11.98
N SER A 213 -20.26 2.20 -11.94
CA SER A 213 -20.33 3.20 -13.01
C SER A 213 -19.93 2.62 -14.37
N LEU A 214 -18.87 1.80 -14.41
CA LEU A 214 -18.42 1.14 -15.63
C LEU A 214 -19.45 0.12 -16.18
N ASN A 215 -20.19 -0.58 -15.31
CA ASN A 215 -21.23 -1.53 -15.74
C ASN A 215 -22.52 -0.84 -16.21
N PHE A 216 -22.81 0.34 -15.69
CA PHE A 216 -24.00 1.12 -16.02
C PHE A 216 -23.74 2.22 -17.04
N LEU A 217 -22.62 2.16 -17.77
CA LEU A 217 -22.24 3.17 -18.76
C LEU A 217 -23.36 3.37 -19.80
N ASN A 218 -23.61 4.63 -20.19
CA ASN A 218 -24.70 5.06 -21.09
C ASN A 218 -26.13 4.88 -20.55
N THR A 219 -26.31 4.54 -19.27
CA THR A 219 -27.63 4.52 -18.61
C THR A 219 -27.82 5.78 -17.76
N PRO A 220 -29.07 6.18 -17.41
CA PRO A 220 -29.29 7.30 -16.48
C PRO A 220 -28.69 7.06 -15.09
N ALA A 221 -28.48 5.80 -14.69
CA ALA A 221 -27.84 5.46 -13.42
C ALA A 221 -26.36 5.88 -13.37
N PHE A 222 -25.67 5.90 -14.52
CA PHE A 222 -24.28 6.32 -14.62
C PHE A 222 -24.03 7.71 -14.04
N VAL A 223 -24.90 8.68 -14.36
CA VAL A 223 -24.76 10.07 -13.90
C VAL A 223 -24.76 10.16 -12.38
N VAL A 224 -25.57 9.34 -11.71
CA VAL A 224 -25.62 9.32 -10.24
C VAL A 224 -24.40 8.61 -9.67
N LEU A 225 -24.05 7.44 -10.22
CA LEU A 225 -22.93 6.63 -9.74
C LEU A 225 -21.58 7.34 -9.89
N GLU A 226 -21.36 8.04 -10.99
CA GLU A 226 -20.15 8.81 -11.24
C GLU A 226 -19.96 9.96 -10.25
N ARG A 227 -21.05 10.67 -9.92
CA ARG A 227 -21.01 11.76 -8.94
C ARG A 227 -20.71 11.23 -7.55
N LEU A 228 -21.35 10.12 -7.17
CA LEU A 228 -21.08 9.44 -5.91
C LEU A 228 -19.63 8.94 -5.85
N TYR A 229 -19.12 8.37 -6.94
CA TYR A 229 -17.73 7.96 -7.07
C TYR A 229 -16.79 9.15 -6.83
N THR A 230 -17.01 10.28 -7.50
CA THR A 230 -16.14 11.44 -7.40
C THR A 230 -16.08 11.99 -5.97
N VAL A 231 -17.23 12.01 -5.27
CA VAL A 231 -17.29 12.40 -3.86
C VAL A 231 -16.57 11.37 -2.97
N ALA A 232 -16.82 10.08 -3.17
CA ALA A 232 -16.19 9.01 -2.40
C ALA A 232 -14.66 9.00 -2.58
N PHE A 233 -14.20 9.20 -3.82
CA PHE A 233 -12.77 9.26 -4.16
C PHE A 233 -12.08 10.49 -3.55
N GLY A 234 -12.72 11.67 -3.64
CA GLY A 234 -12.22 12.87 -2.97
C GLY A 234 -12.14 12.71 -1.46
N LEU A 235 -13.16 12.09 -0.84
CA LEU A 235 -13.18 11.82 0.59
C LEU A 235 -12.12 10.79 1.00
N SER A 236 -11.92 9.73 0.20
CA SER A 236 -10.89 8.73 0.48
C SER A 236 -9.50 9.33 0.44
N LEU A 237 -9.19 10.18 -0.56
CA LEU A 237 -7.91 10.88 -0.66
C LEU A 237 -7.69 11.87 0.48
N PHE A 238 -8.75 12.59 0.90
CA PHE A 238 -8.67 13.49 2.04
C PHE A 238 -8.36 12.74 3.34
N LEU A 239 -9.14 11.70 3.64
CA LEU A 239 -8.96 10.90 4.85
C LEU A 239 -7.62 10.17 4.86
N SER A 240 -7.18 9.61 3.73
CA SER A 240 -5.88 8.95 3.64
C SER A 240 -4.71 9.93 3.75
N SER A 241 -4.86 11.17 3.27
CA SER A 241 -3.87 12.22 3.49
C SER A 241 -3.75 12.59 4.97
N MET A 242 -4.88 12.74 5.67
CA MET A 242 -4.89 13.00 7.11
C MET A 242 -4.33 11.82 7.90
N TRP A 243 -4.74 10.60 7.55
CA TRP A 243 -4.22 9.38 8.14
C TRP A 243 -2.71 9.26 7.94
N ALA A 244 -2.19 9.47 6.72
CA ALA A 244 -0.76 9.37 6.44
C ALA A 244 0.08 10.41 7.20
N LEU A 245 -0.45 11.63 7.40
CA LEU A 245 0.18 12.66 8.24
C LEU A 245 0.33 12.21 9.71
N LEU A 246 -0.58 11.38 10.21
CA LEU A 246 -0.58 10.89 11.58
C LEU A 246 0.17 9.56 11.71
N PHE A 247 -0.07 8.64 10.79
CA PHE A 247 0.43 7.27 10.80
C PHE A 247 1.91 7.20 10.49
N GLU A 248 2.40 7.88 9.45
CA GLU A 248 3.81 7.75 9.02
C GLU A 248 4.82 8.19 10.11
N PRO A 249 4.61 9.30 10.87
CA PRO A 249 5.48 9.62 12.00
C PRO A 249 5.44 8.57 13.12
N VAL A 250 4.27 7.98 13.37
CA VAL A 250 4.09 6.92 14.36
C VAL A 250 4.80 5.64 13.89
N SER A 251 4.64 5.26 12.63
CA SER A 251 5.31 4.10 12.05
C SER A 251 6.83 4.25 12.09
N HIS A 252 7.38 5.44 11.86
CA HIS A 252 8.83 5.68 11.99
C HIS A 252 9.31 5.73 13.44
N ARG A 253 8.53 6.29 14.36
CA ARG A 253 8.90 6.40 15.77
C ARG A 253 8.95 5.03 16.45
N TYR A 254 7.97 4.18 16.12
CA TYR A 254 7.80 2.85 16.69
C TYR A 254 8.29 1.74 15.74
N ASP A 255 8.97 2.11 14.66
CA ASP A 255 9.68 1.13 13.86
C ASP A 255 10.67 0.41 14.78
N VAL A 256 10.61 -0.92 14.78
CA VAL A 256 11.51 -1.74 15.58
C VAL A 256 12.89 -1.57 14.97
N LYS A 257 13.62 -0.59 15.52
CA LYS A 257 15.03 -0.33 15.23
C LYS A 257 15.73 -1.67 15.19
N LEU A 258 16.56 -1.91 14.18
CA LEU A 258 17.49 -3.06 14.10
C LEU A 258 18.53 -3.06 15.23
N THR A 259 18.29 -2.32 16.31
CA THR A 259 19.00 -2.39 17.57
C THR A 259 18.51 -3.60 18.33
N GLN A 260 19.21 -4.71 18.11
CA GLN A 260 19.20 -5.92 18.93
C GLN A 260 17.98 -6.85 18.85
N SER A 261 18.30 -8.05 18.35
CA SER A 261 17.99 -9.31 19.03
C SER A 261 16.76 -10.12 18.67
N ALA A 262 15.80 -9.76 17.82
CA ALA A 262 14.69 -10.70 17.53
C ALA A 262 15.15 -11.96 16.77
N LEU A 263 15.97 -11.82 15.70
CA LEU A 263 16.54 -12.95 14.96
C LEU A 263 17.47 -13.83 15.81
N ARG A 264 18.18 -13.21 16.74
CA ARG A 264 19.13 -13.91 17.62
C ARG A 264 18.42 -14.52 18.84
N ASN A 265 17.36 -13.90 19.35
CA ASN A 265 16.61 -14.36 20.50
C ASN A 265 15.63 -15.47 20.13
N GLU A 266 15.10 -15.50 18.90
CA GLU A 266 14.33 -16.65 18.37
C GLU A 266 15.25 -17.82 17.98
N TYR A 267 16.41 -17.57 17.35
CA TYR A 267 17.43 -18.61 17.12
C TYR A 267 17.98 -19.15 18.45
N TYR A 268 18.24 -18.32 19.45
CA TYR A 268 18.65 -18.80 20.77
C TYR A 268 17.50 -19.38 21.58
N LYS A 269 16.23 -18.92 21.45
CA LYS A 269 15.08 -19.59 22.08
C LYS A 269 14.81 -20.95 21.45
N SER A 270 14.92 -21.10 20.13
CA SER A 270 14.75 -22.39 19.44
C SER A 270 15.95 -23.32 19.69
N ARG A 271 17.18 -22.79 19.71
CA ARG A 271 18.37 -23.58 20.05
C ARG A 271 18.47 -23.91 21.53
N ASN A 272 17.97 -23.06 22.44
CA ASN A 272 17.86 -23.37 23.86
C ASN A 272 16.67 -24.27 24.15
N ALA A 273 15.55 -24.15 23.42
CA ALA A 273 14.46 -25.13 23.49
C ALA A 273 14.95 -26.51 23.03
N MET A 274 15.67 -26.60 21.91
CA MET A 274 16.35 -27.83 21.46
C MET A 274 17.55 -28.24 22.33
N ALA A 275 18.03 -27.41 23.25
CA ALA A 275 19.04 -27.79 24.24
C ALA A 275 18.41 -28.24 25.57
N TYR A 276 17.18 -27.78 25.87
CA TYR A 276 16.37 -28.25 27.00
C TYR A 276 15.73 -29.60 26.72
N TYR A 277 15.35 -29.87 25.46
CA TYR A 277 15.07 -31.20 25.00
C TYR A 277 16.39 -31.82 24.58
N GLY A 278 17.03 -32.56 25.49
CA GLY A 278 18.22 -33.36 25.19
C GLY A 278 18.00 -34.27 23.97
N PRO A 279 19.07 -34.92 23.45
CA PRO A 279 18.93 -35.83 22.33
C PRO A 279 17.78 -36.83 22.59
N ALA A 280 16.97 -37.09 21.56
CA ALA A 280 15.82 -37.98 21.68
C ALA A 280 16.24 -39.27 22.41
N VAL A 281 15.57 -39.59 23.52
CA VAL A 281 15.83 -40.83 24.22
C VAL A 281 15.25 -41.95 23.36
N LEU A 282 16.14 -42.69 22.72
CA LEU A 282 15.78 -43.80 21.86
C LEU A 282 15.89 -45.09 22.67
N ASP A 283 14.95 -46.01 22.46
CA ASP A 283 15.09 -47.38 22.94
C ASP A 283 16.25 -48.09 22.18
N GLN A 284 16.63 -49.29 22.64
CA GLN A 284 17.69 -50.09 22.00
C GLN A 284 17.36 -50.48 20.55
N ASN A 285 16.11 -50.28 20.09
CA ASN A 285 15.62 -50.58 18.76
C ASN A 285 15.46 -49.31 17.89
N GLY A 286 15.84 -48.14 18.39
CA GLY A 286 15.78 -46.87 17.66
C GLY A 286 14.41 -46.19 17.64
N ASN A 287 13.45 -46.63 18.47
CA ASN A 287 12.15 -45.97 18.62
C ASN A 287 12.18 -44.92 19.74
N ILE A 288 11.30 -43.91 19.65
CA ILE A 288 11.22 -42.83 20.65
C ILE A 288 10.64 -43.39 21.96
N ASP A 289 11.45 -43.41 23.01
CA ASP A 289 11.01 -43.84 24.35
C ASP A 289 10.32 -42.68 25.07
N LEU A 290 8.99 -42.64 24.96
CA LEU A 290 8.16 -41.61 25.57
C LEU A 290 8.23 -41.61 27.10
N ALA A 291 8.51 -42.75 27.76
CA ALA A 291 8.54 -42.81 29.21
C ALA A 291 9.81 -42.11 29.76
N ALA A 292 10.97 -42.45 29.20
CA ALA A 292 12.24 -41.84 29.59
C ALA A 292 12.35 -40.36 29.19
N ALA A 293 11.75 -39.96 28.07
CA ALA A 293 11.67 -38.56 27.65
C ALA A 293 10.81 -37.71 28.59
N THR A 294 9.71 -38.27 29.14
CA THR A 294 8.84 -37.57 30.09
C THR A 294 9.55 -37.35 31.44
N ASP A 295 10.32 -38.34 31.89
CA ASP A 295 11.11 -38.24 33.13
C ASP A 295 12.23 -37.20 33.03
N GLN A 296 12.91 -37.07 31.88
CA GLN A 296 13.91 -36.01 31.65
C GLN A 296 13.30 -34.60 31.71
N VAL A 297 12.10 -34.41 31.14
CA VAL A 297 11.39 -33.12 31.19
C VAL A 297 10.99 -32.77 32.63
N HIS A 298 10.52 -33.74 33.41
CA HIS A 298 10.20 -33.54 34.82
C HIS A 298 11.43 -33.21 35.68
N GLN A 299 12.57 -33.85 35.42
CA GLN A 299 13.82 -33.53 36.12
C GLN A 299 14.36 -32.14 35.77
N ALA A 300 14.29 -31.74 34.49
CA ALA A 300 14.72 -30.41 34.04
C ALA A 300 13.85 -29.28 34.64
N PHE A 301 12.53 -29.48 34.72
CA PHE A 301 11.61 -28.52 35.35
C PHE A 301 11.81 -28.42 36.87
N ASN A 302 12.04 -29.55 37.56
CA ASN A 302 12.22 -29.55 39.01
C ASN A 302 13.59 -29.00 39.45
N GLN A 303 14.64 -29.11 38.62
CA GLN A 303 15.94 -28.46 38.89
C GLN A 303 15.89 -26.93 38.77
N GLN A 304 15.03 -26.38 37.90
CA GLN A 304 14.82 -24.92 37.83
C GLN A 304 14.08 -24.36 39.05
N MET A 305 13.22 -25.14 39.71
CA MET A 305 12.51 -24.68 40.91
C MET A 305 13.34 -24.71 42.20
N SER A 306 14.47 -25.42 42.25
CA SER A 306 15.34 -25.47 43.45
C SER A 306 16.44 -24.41 43.47
N GLN A 307 16.60 -23.63 42.40
CA GLN A 307 17.61 -22.56 42.27
C GLN A 307 17.02 -21.14 42.26
N ASN A 308 15.71 -20.99 42.51
CA ASN A 308 15.06 -19.70 42.78
C ASN A 308 14.65 -19.60 44.26
#